data_AF-A0A699YAV4-F1
#
_entry.id   AF-A0A699YAV4-F1
#
_cell.length_a   1.000
_cell.length_b   1.000
_cell.length_c   1.000
_cell.angle_alpha   90.00
_cell.angle_beta   90.00
_cell.angle_gamma   90.00
#
_symmetry.space_group_name_H-M   'P 1'
#
loop_
_entity.id
_entity.type
_entity.pdbx_description
1 polymer ?
#
loop_
_entity_poly.entity_id
_entity_poly.type
_entity_poly.pdbx_seq_one_letter_code
_entity_poly.pdbx_strand_id
1 'polypeptide(L)'
;FSNLGRPGRNPVKHVLRCDLVELRDSQGLRIEVEGAGFLYKQVRHMVGALLAVGDGRMDAQVIRNALATTGSTTHKPWTVAPAKGLSLYQVVYPPEVDDPDHVLFPEYEHDEWGRIRYHIMPASLATQLYDTD
;
A
#
# COMPACT_ATOMS: atom_id res chain seq x y z
N PHE A 1 -2.64 -10.68 -6.69
CA PHE A 1 -1.39 -9.88 -6.71
C PHE A 1 -0.38 -10.24 -5.62
N SER A 2 -0.57 -11.33 -4.86
CA SER A 2 0.43 -11.81 -3.91
C SER A 2 1.63 -12.38 -4.65
N ASN A 3 2.84 -11.95 -4.27
CA ASN A 3 4.02 -12.78 -4.41
C ASN A 3 4.08 -13.72 -3.20
N LEU A 4 4.67 -14.91 -3.35
CA LEU A 4 4.91 -15.90 -2.30
C LEU A 4 5.30 -15.21 -0.97
N GLY A 5 4.31 -15.00 -0.11
CA GLY A 5 4.49 -14.42 1.21
C GLY A 5 4.81 -15.53 2.21
N ARG A 6 5.46 -15.20 3.31
CA ARG A 6 5.64 -16.13 4.43
C ARG A 6 4.27 -16.73 4.81
N PRO A 7 4.17 -18.05 5.06
CA PRO A 7 2.94 -18.66 5.52
C PRO A 7 2.45 -17.95 6.79
N GLY A 8 1.14 -17.66 6.85
CA GLY A 8 0.48 -17.02 8.01
C GLY A 8 0.10 -15.53 7.86
N ARG A 9 0.48 -14.82 6.80
CA ARG A 9 -0.03 -13.44 6.56
C ARG A 9 -1.31 -13.45 5.72
N ASN A 10 -2.32 -12.69 6.15
CA ASN A 10 -3.54 -12.45 5.37
C ASN A 10 -3.20 -11.75 4.03
N PRO A 11 -3.36 -12.43 2.88
CA PRO A 11 -3.03 -11.89 1.57
C PRO A 11 -4.14 -10.98 1.02
N VAL A 12 -5.29 -10.90 1.69
CA VAL A 12 -6.39 -10.03 1.31
C VAL A 12 -6.07 -8.60 1.72
N LYS A 13 -6.25 -7.67 0.78
CA LYS A 13 -6.07 -6.22 0.95
C LYS A 13 -7.20 -5.50 0.25
N HIS A 14 -7.64 -4.39 0.82
CA HIS A 14 -8.72 -3.58 0.28
C HIS A 14 -8.13 -2.40 -0.49
N VAL A 15 -8.36 -2.40 -1.80
CA VAL A 15 -8.13 -1.23 -2.67
C VAL A 15 -9.42 -0.42 -2.65
N LEU A 16 -9.33 0.82 -2.20
CA LEU A 16 -10.47 1.73 -2.04
C LEU A 16 -10.71 2.52 -3.33
N ARG A 17 -9.62 2.94 -4.00
CA ARG A 17 -9.67 3.76 -5.21
C ARG A 17 -8.55 3.34 -6.17
N CYS A 18 -8.83 3.39 -7.47
CA CYS A 18 -7.86 3.11 -8.52
C CYS A 18 -8.22 3.93 -9.75
N ASP A 19 -7.63 5.11 -9.87
CA ASP A 19 -7.98 6.10 -10.89
C ASP A 19 -6.86 6.30 -11.90
N LEU A 20 -7.23 6.65 -13.13
CA LEU A 20 -6.33 7.12 -14.17
C LEU A 20 -6.54 8.63 -14.34
N VAL A 21 -5.51 9.40 -14.02
CA VAL A 21 -5.53 10.86 -14.02
C VAL A 21 -4.64 11.37 -15.16
N GLU A 22 -5.19 12.20 -16.02
CA GLU A 22 -4.42 12.92 -17.03
C GLU A 22 -3.61 14.04 -16.39
N LEU A 23 -2.31 14.09 -16.70
CA LEU A 23 -1.46 15.20 -16.29
C LEU A 23 -1.69 16.38 -17.24
N ARG A 24 -1.58 17.60 -16.70
CA ARG A 24 -1.69 18.84 -17.49
C ARG A 24 -0.67 18.85 -18.63
N ASP A 25 -0.98 19.61 -19.68
CA ASP A 25 -0.09 19.86 -20.82
C ASP A 25 0.43 18.59 -21.52
N SER A 26 -0.40 17.54 -21.56
CA SER A 26 -0.06 16.25 -22.19
C SER A 26 1.20 15.58 -21.61
N GLN A 27 1.54 15.87 -20.34
CA GLN A 27 2.72 15.31 -19.68
C GLN A 27 2.61 13.80 -19.37
N GLY A 28 1.47 13.20 -19.67
CA GLY A 28 1.22 11.76 -19.57
C GLY A 28 0.07 11.42 -18.64
N LEU A 29 0.10 10.20 -18.12
CA LEU A 29 -0.94 9.66 -17.26
C LEU A 29 -0.35 9.29 -15.90
N ARG A 30 -1.12 9.52 -14.84
CA ARG A 30 -0.83 9.07 -13.48
C ARG A 30 -1.88 8.07 -13.05
N ILE A 31 -1.45 6.94 -12.52
CA ILE A 31 -2.35 5.98 -11.87
C ILE A 31 -2.30 6.23 -10.36
N GLU A 32 -3.45 6.55 -9.78
CA GLU A 32 -3.60 6.72 -8.33
C GLU A 32 -4.23 5.47 -7.74
N VAL A 33 -3.62 4.92 -6.68
CA VAL A 33 -4.14 3.75 -5.98
C VAL A 33 -4.21 4.05 -4.49
N GLU A 34 -5.39 3.88 -3.92
CA GLU A 34 -5.68 4.10 -2.51
C GLU A 34 -6.10 2.79 -1.85
N GLY A 35 -5.68 2.57 -0.61
CA GLY A 35 -6.03 1.37 0.14
C GLY A 35 -5.51 1.40 1.57
N ALA A 36 -6.09 0.55 2.41
CA ALA A 36 -5.67 0.40 3.81
C ALA A 36 -4.26 -0.22 3.97
N GLY A 37 -3.70 -0.75 2.88
CA GLY A 37 -2.36 -1.29 2.82
C GLY A 37 -2.17 -2.15 1.58
N PHE A 38 -0.90 -2.35 1.20
CA PHE A 38 -0.54 -3.10 0.00
C PHE A 38 0.41 -4.24 0.32
N LEU A 39 0.26 -5.36 -0.40
CA LEU A 39 1.25 -6.44 -0.38
C LEU A 39 2.55 -5.97 -1.06
N TYR A 40 3.62 -6.71 -0.81
CA TYR A 40 4.90 -6.49 -1.48
C TYR A 40 4.73 -6.48 -3.00
N LYS A 41 5.14 -5.36 -3.62
CA LYS A 41 5.04 -5.07 -5.07
C LYS A 41 3.61 -5.01 -5.64
N GLN A 42 2.55 -5.10 -4.83
CA GLN A 42 1.16 -5.18 -5.32
C GLN A 42 0.82 -4.07 -6.33
N VAL A 43 1.04 -2.81 -5.96
CA VAL A 43 0.73 -1.65 -6.84
C VAL A 43 1.50 -1.74 -8.16
N ARG A 44 2.78 -2.11 -8.13
CA ARG A 44 3.61 -2.24 -9.34
C ARG A 44 3.15 -3.41 -10.23
N HIS A 45 2.62 -4.48 -9.64
CA HIS A 45 1.98 -5.55 -10.42
C HIS A 45 0.65 -5.11 -11.01
N MET A 46 -0.16 -4.33 -10.29
CA MET A 46 -1.41 -3.77 -10.81
C MET A 46 -1.11 -2.88 -12.02
N VAL A 47 -0.19 -1.92 -11.88
CA VAL A 47 0.22 -1.03 -12.98
C VAL A 47 0.79 -1.82 -14.16
N GLY A 48 1.65 -2.82 -13.92
CA GLY A 48 2.20 -3.67 -14.98
C GLY A 48 1.12 -4.42 -15.78
N ALA A 49 0.08 -4.90 -15.10
CA ALA A 49 -1.07 -5.54 -15.74
C ALA A 49 -1.91 -4.54 -16.56
N LEU A 50 -2.18 -3.35 -15.99
CA LEU A 50 -2.93 -2.29 -16.67
C LEU A 50 -2.22 -1.82 -17.94
N LEU A 51 -0.89 -1.64 -17.90
CA LEU A 51 -0.09 -1.29 -19.07
C LEU A 51 -0.15 -2.37 -20.15
N ALA A 52 -0.08 -3.66 -19.77
CA ALA A 52 -0.19 -4.76 -20.73
C ALA A 52 -1.56 -4.82 -21.41
N VAL A 53 -2.64 -4.47 -20.69
CA VAL A 53 -3.99 -4.34 -21.27
C VAL A 53 -4.08 -3.12 -22.17
N GLY A 54 -3.60 -1.96 -21.71
CA GLY A 54 -3.62 -0.71 -22.48
C GLY A 54 -2.83 -0.79 -23.79
N ASP A 55 -1.72 -1.53 -23.80
CA ASP A 55 -0.89 -1.77 -24.99
C ASP A 55 -1.46 -2.89 -25.91
N GLY A 56 -2.58 -3.53 -25.54
CA GLY A 56 -3.18 -4.63 -26.29
C GLY A 56 -2.41 -5.97 -26.22
N ARG A 57 -1.40 -6.09 -25.35
CA ARG A 57 -0.60 -7.31 -25.17
C ARG A 57 -1.30 -8.36 -24.31
N MET A 58 -2.36 -7.99 -23.61
CA MET A 58 -3.08 -8.86 -22.67
C MET A 58 -4.56 -8.50 -22.63
N ASP A 59 -5.44 -9.50 -22.63
CA ASP A 59 -6.88 -9.28 -22.44
C ASP A 59 -7.21 -8.97 -20.97
N ALA A 60 -8.15 -8.03 -20.73
CA ALA A 60 -8.56 -7.67 -19.38
C ALA A 60 -9.15 -8.84 -18.57
N GLN A 61 -9.70 -9.86 -19.24
CA GLN A 61 -10.17 -11.11 -18.64
C GLN A 61 -9.06 -11.86 -17.91
N VAL A 62 -7.80 -11.72 -18.35
CA VAL A 62 -6.65 -12.31 -17.68
C VAL A 62 -6.51 -11.78 -16.24
N ILE A 63 -6.79 -10.48 -16.02
CA ILE A 63 -6.78 -9.88 -14.69
C ILE A 63 -7.94 -10.43 -13.85
N ARG A 64 -9.15 -10.52 -14.41
CA ARG A 64 -10.32 -11.09 -13.72
C ARG A 64 -10.07 -12.52 -13.28
N ASN A 65 -9.53 -13.35 -14.17
CA ASN A 65 -9.18 -14.73 -13.86
C ASN A 65 -8.09 -14.80 -12.76
N ALA A 66 -7.06 -13.95 -12.86
CA ALA A 66 -5.98 -13.90 -11.87
C ALA A 66 -6.42 -13.40 -10.48
N LEU A 67 -7.55 -12.70 -10.38
CA LEU A 67 -8.18 -12.29 -9.11
C LEU A 67 -9.11 -13.37 -8.55
N ALA A 68 -9.79 -14.13 -9.42
CA ALA A 68 -10.68 -15.22 -9.02
C ALA A 68 -9.92 -16.46 -8.50
N THR A 69 -8.71 -16.70 -9.00
CA THR A 69 -7.89 -17.82 -8.53
C THR A 69 -7.31 -17.54 -7.15
N THR A 70 -7.63 -18.40 -6.18
CA THR A 70 -7.00 -18.40 -4.86
C THR A 70 -5.59 -18.98 -4.94
N GLY A 71 -4.56 -18.17 -4.64
CA GLY A 71 -3.18 -18.63 -4.54
C GLY A 71 -2.16 -17.80 -5.32
N SER A 72 -0.90 -17.92 -4.94
CA SER A 72 0.22 -17.30 -5.66
C SER A 72 0.56 -18.13 -6.90
N THR A 73 0.26 -17.62 -8.09
CA THR A 73 0.79 -18.22 -9.32
C THR A 73 2.22 -17.72 -9.53
N THR A 74 3.18 -18.64 -9.68
CA THR A 74 4.61 -18.33 -9.85
C THR A 74 4.86 -17.49 -11.11
N HIS A 75 3.99 -17.62 -12.11
CA HIS A 75 4.04 -16.82 -13.33
C HIS A 75 2.82 -15.89 -13.43
N LYS A 76 3.10 -14.62 -13.71
CA LYS A 76 2.12 -13.61 -14.10
C LYS A 76 2.41 -13.19 -15.55
N PRO A 77 1.40 -13.11 -16.44
CA PRO A 77 1.59 -12.78 -17.85
C PRO A 77 1.85 -11.28 -18.10
N TRP A 78 2.41 -10.56 -17.14
CA TRP A 78 2.76 -9.15 -17.26
C TRP A 78 4.07 -8.85 -16.55
N THR A 79 4.76 -7.84 -17.05
CA THR A 79 5.99 -7.33 -16.44
C THR A 79 5.64 -6.38 -15.29
N VAL A 80 6.32 -6.51 -14.16
CA VAL A 80 6.16 -5.60 -13.02
C VAL A 80 6.67 -4.21 -13.39
N ALA A 81 5.85 -3.18 -13.17
CA ALA A 81 6.23 -1.81 -13.49
C ALA A 81 7.52 -1.39 -12.75
N PRO A 82 8.39 -0.53 -13.31
CA PRO A 82 9.60 -0.05 -12.65
C PRO A 82 9.32 0.66 -11.32
N ALA A 83 10.24 0.57 -10.35
CA ALA A 83 10.06 1.23 -9.04
C ALA A 83 10.13 2.76 -9.13
N LYS A 84 10.95 3.28 -10.05
CA LYS A 84 11.21 4.72 -10.21
C LYS A 84 9.98 5.57 -10.56
N GLY A 85 8.88 4.95 -10.97
CA GLY A 85 7.60 5.62 -11.27
C GLY A 85 6.56 5.51 -10.16
N LEU A 86 6.91 4.91 -9.01
CA LEU A 86 6.01 4.76 -7.86
C LEU A 86 6.48 5.66 -6.72
N SER A 87 5.59 6.53 -6.26
CA SER A 87 5.81 7.41 -5.11
C SER A 87 4.65 7.27 -4.13
N LEU A 88 4.94 7.28 -2.83
CA LEU A 88 3.91 7.46 -1.79
C LEU A 88 3.45 8.92 -1.84
N TYR A 89 2.16 9.13 -2.09
CA TYR A 89 1.62 10.49 -2.22
C TYR A 89 1.13 11.04 -0.87
N GLN A 90 0.34 10.25 -0.15
CA GLN A 90 -0.28 10.65 1.11
C GLN A 90 -0.52 9.42 1.99
N VAL A 91 -0.44 9.62 3.31
CA VAL A 91 -0.96 8.71 4.33
C VAL A 91 -1.99 9.51 5.12
N VAL A 92 -3.18 8.94 5.30
CA VAL A 92 -4.26 9.57 6.06
C VAL A 92 -4.38 8.84 7.39
N TYR A 93 -4.30 9.59 8.47
CA TYR A 93 -4.60 9.11 9.81
C TYR A 93 -5.94 9.68 10.29
N PRO A 94 -6.60 9.03 11.26
CA PRO A 94 -7.73 9.62 11.93
C PRO A 94 -7.36 10.98 12.57
N PRO A 95 -8.30 11.94 12.67
CA PRO A 95 -8.04 13.27 13.22
C PRO A 95 -7.40 13.21 14.62
N GLU A 96 -7.81 12.28 15.46
CA GLU A 96 -7.25 12.06 16.80
C GLU A 96 -5.76 11.67 16.82
N VAL A 97 -5.22 11.20 15.70
CA VAL A 97 -3.80 10.82 15.54
C VAL A 97 -2.99 11.89 14.83
N ASP A 98 -3.61 12.70 13.98
CA ASP A 98 -2.98 13.76 13.17
C ASP A 98 -3.34 15.17 13.67
N ASP A 99 -3.64 15.30 14.96
CA ASP A 99 -3.90 16.58 15.61
C ASP A 99 -2.57 17.18 16.13
N PRO A 100 -2.11 18.32 15.58
CA PRO A 100 -0.85 18.94 15.99
C PRO A 100 -0.86 19.44 17.44
N ASP A 101 -2.03 19.64 18.03
CA ASP A 101 -2.18 20.07 19.43
C ASP A 101 -2.35 18.87 20.38
N HIS A 102 -2.41 17.64 19.85
CA HIS A 102 -2.55 16.42 20.62
C HIS A 102 -1.27 15.56 20.56
N VAL A 103 -0.58 15.47 21.69
CA VAL A 103 0.57 14.58 21.82
C VAL A 103 0.08 13.15 22.03
N LEU A 104 0.38 12.27 21.06
CA LEU A 104 0.20 10.83 21.22
C LEU A 104 1.12 10.32 22.34
N PHE A 105 0.54 9.66 23.35
CA PHE A 105 1.24 9.14 24.53
C PHE A 105 1.88 10.23 25.41
N PRO A 106 1.08 11.14 25.99
CA PRO A 106 1.57 12.29 26.76
C PRO A 106 2.39 11.91 28.02
N GLU A 107 2.36 10.65 28.44
CA GLU A 107 3.16 10.11 29.54
C GLU A 107 4.65 9.97 29.23
N TYR A 108 5.08 10.09 27.96
CA TYR A 108 6.49 10.01 27.56
C TYR A 108 7.12 11.41 27.35
N GLU A 109 8.45 11.47 27.29
CA GLU A 109 9.17 12.71 26.99
C GLU A 109 9.25 12.92 25.47
N HIS A 110 8.73 14.05 24.98
CA HIS A 110 8.71 14.40 23.55
C HIS A 110 9.72 15.50 23.21
N ASP A 111 10.16 15.53 21.95
CA ASP A 111 10.88 16.68 21.37
C ASP A 111 9.93 17.78 20.90
N GLU A 112 10.51 18.88 20.41
CA GLU A 112 9.76 20.02 19.88
C GLU A 112 8.89 19.67 18.66
N TRP A 113 9.09 18.49 18.07
CA TRP A 113 8.33 17.95 16.94
C TRP A 113 7.35 16.86 17.36
N GLY A 114 7.12 16.66 18.66
CA GLY A 114 6.23 15.64 19.19
C GLY A 114 6.76 14.21 19.09
N ARG A 115 8.06 13.99 18.84
CA ARG A 115 8.66 12.65 18.80
C ARG A 115 9.13 12.21 20.17
N ILE A 116 8.87 10.96 20.55
CA ILE A 116 9.36 10.40 21.83
C ILE A 116 10.90 10.37 21.81
N ARG A 117 11.55 11.11 22.73
CA ARG A 117 13.00 11.36 22.73
C ARG A 117 13.81 10.11 23.08
N TYR A 118 13.34 9.35 24.06
CA TYR A 118 14.01 8.16 24.54
C TYR A 118 12.92 7.20 25.01
N HIS A 119 12.90 6.02 24.41
CA HIS A 119 12.56 4.71 24.96
C HIS A 119 12.34 3.83 23.74
N ILE A 120 13.30 2.93 23.47
CA ILE A 120 12.93 1.67 22.84
C ILE A 120 11.94 1.08 23.84
N MET A 121 10.65 1.12 23.51
CA MET A 121 9.60 0.50 24.33
C MET A 121 10.10 -0.88 24.74
N PRO A 122 10.12 -1.24 26.04
CA PRO A 122 10.33 -2.63 26.40
C PRO A 122 9.28 -3.45 25.64
N ALA A 123 9.72 -4.53 24.99
CA ALA A 123 8.91 -5.30 24.04
C ALA A 123 7.53 -5.76 24.61
N SER A 124 7.39 -5.77 25.94
CA SER A 124 6.15 -6.06 26.66
C SER A 124 5.02 -5.05 26.43
N LEU A 125 5.31 -3.75 26.24
CA LEU A 125 4.29 -2.70 26.03
C LEU A 125 3.87 -2.60 24.56
N ALA A 126 4.78 -2.92 23.63
CA ALA A 126 4.49 -2.95 22.19
C ALA A 126 3.44 -4.02 21.83
N THR A 127 3.28 -5.06 22.65
CA THR A 127 2.31 -6.14 22.38
C THR A 127 0.88 -5.71 22.74
N GLN A 128 0.68 -4.90 23.79
CA GLN A 128 -0.66 -4.52 24.26
C GLN A 128 -1.39 -3.51 23.36
N LEU A 129 -0.67 -2.67 22.61
CA LEU A 129 -1.28 -1.68 21.68
C LEU A 129 -1.76 -2.29 20.35
N TYR A 130 -1.37 -3.54 20.04
CA TYR A 130 -1.85 -4.26 18.85
C TYR A 130 -2.80 -5.43 19.19
N ASP A 131 -3.11 -5.64 20.47
CA ASP A 131 -3.99 -6.72 20.97
C ASP A 131 -5.35 -6.20 21.45
N THR A 132 -5.69 -4.94 21.18
CA THR A 132 -7.04 -4.40 21.39
C THR A 132 -7.81 -4.42 20.07
N ASP A 133 -8.28 -5.62 19.72
CA ASP A 133 -9.52 -5.84 18.95
C ASP A 133 -10.66 -6.15 19.95
#